data_AF-A0A5M8P376-F1
#
_entry.id   AF-A0A5M8P376-F1
#
_cell.length_a   1.000
_cell.length_b   1.000
_cell.length_c   1.000
_cell.angle_alpha   90.00
_cell.angle_beta   90.00
_cell.angle_gamma   90.00
#
_symmetry.space_group_name_H-M   'P 1'
#
loop_
_entity.id
_entity.type
_entity.pdbx_description
1 polymer ?
#
loop_
_entity_poly.entity_id
_entity_poly.type
_entity_poly.pdbx_seq_one_letter_code
_entity_poly.pdbx_strand_id
1 'polypeptide(L)'
;MAISKLTAEQFSAMSSNFSGVVLEYAGKDGNNSAIHFFGVDYEATGKTQDEMLRVVKNVMLAHWLTKAKETELRESNDGIRCKLRASTPVKIHIHTDKGETVKVYDLANSEWAKIGLMPTKVDLERSARDQKKTVHSAAVAMLEALKFRVELPKEEKAETKKPEQKTAEVATKIDIAA
;
A
#
# COMPACT_ATOMS: atom_id res chain seq x y z
N MET A 1 1.57 -14.57 -16.57
CA MET A 1 2.39 -14.83 -15.36
C MET A 1 2.61 -13.46 -14.73
N ALA A 2 2.34 -13.26 -13.44
CA ALA A 2 2.29 -11.92 -12.85
C ALA A 2 3.00 -11.81 -11.48
N ILE A 3 3.58 -12.90 -10.99
CA ILE A 3 4.30 -12.94 -9.70
C ILE A 3 5.53 -13.81 -9.87
N SER A 4 6.71 -13.29 -9.52
CA SER A 4 7.99 -13.98 -9.57
C SER A 4 8.72 -13.84 -8.24
N LYS A 5 9.30 -14.95 -7.76
CA LYS A 5 10.20 -14.93 -6.61
C LYS A 5 11.62 -14.71 -7.11
N LEU A 6 12.32 -13.75 -6.51
CA LEU A 6 13.67 -13.36 -6.87
C LEU A 6 14.64 -13.73 -5.76
N THR A 7 15.74 -14.38 -6.13
CA THR A 7 16.90 -14.57 -5.25
C THR A 7 17.62 -13.24 -5.01
N ALA A 8 18.60 -13.22 -4.11
CA ALA A 8 19.39 -12.02 -3.85
C ALA A 8 20.15 -11.54 -5.10
N GLU A 9 20.73 -12.47 -5.86
CA GLU A 9 21.42 -12.14 -7.11
C GLU A 9 20.45 -11.58 -8.16
N GLN A 10 19.27 -12.18 -8.30
CA GLN A 10 18.26 -11.72 -9.26
C GLN A 10 17.67 -10.36 -8.87
N PHE A 11 17.47 -10.13 -7.57
CA PHE A 11 16.97 -8.85 -7.07
C PHE A 11 18.01 -7.74 -7.25
N SER A 12 19.28 -8.01 -6.92
CA SER A 12 20.39 -7.07 -7.15
C SER A 12 20.66 -6.80 -8.63
N ALA A 13 20.43 -7.79 -9.50
CA ALA A 13 20.54 -7.64 -10.94
C ALA A 13 19.33 -6.93 -11.58
N MET A 14 18.24 -6.76 -10.82
CA MET A 14 17.08 -6.02 -11.30
C MET A 14 17.46 -4.55 -11.41
N SER A 15 17.46 -4.00 -12.63
CA SER A 15 17.65 -2.57 -12.83
C SER A 15 16.59 -1.79 -12.07
N SER A 16 16.90 -0.58 -11.60
CA SER A 16 15.95 0.32 -10.92
C SER A 16 14.69 0.68 -11.73
N ASN A 17 14.62 0.28 -13.00
CA ASN A 17 13.51 0.54 -13.92
C ASN A 17 12.69 -0.74 -14.17
N PHE A 18 12.18 -1.37 -13.12
CA PHE A 18 11.20 -2.46 -13.26
C PHE A 18 9.78 -1.91 -13.17
N SER A 19 8.82 -2.59 -13.82
CA SER A 19 7.40 -2.25 -13.71
C SER A 19 6.74 -3.05 -12.59
N GLY A 20 5.76 -2.44 -11.91
CA GLY A 20 4.93 -3.13 -10.93
C GLY A 20 5.37 -2.96 -9.48
N VAL A 21 5.06 -3.97 -8.65
CA VAL A 21 5.33 -3.94 -7.20
C VAL A 21 6.39 -4.94 -6.81
N VAL A 22 7.38 -4.51 -6.04
CA VAL A 22 8.36 -5.42 -5.44
C VAL A 22 8.27 -5.37 -3.92
N LEU A 23 8.09 -6.54 -3.33
CA LEU A 23 8.20 -6.76 -1.90
C LEU A 23 9.62 -7.25 -1.60
N GLU A 24 10.42 -6.42 -0.93
CA GLU A 24 11.79 -6.73 -0.53
C GLU A 24 11.80 -7.36 0.87
N TYR A 25 12.56 -8.43 1.04
CA TYR A 25 12.72 -9.15 2.30
C TYR A 25 14.20 -9.17 2.70
N ALA A 26 14.49 -8.80 3.95
CA ALA A 26 15.85 -8.86 4.48
C ALA A 26 16.39 -10.29 4.46
N GLY A 27 17.57 -10.43 3.87
CA GLY A 27 18.39 -11.64 3.98
C GLY A 27 19.49 -11.50 5.03
N LYS A 28 20.27 -12.56 5.20
CA LYS A 28 21.52 -12.47 5.98
C LYS A 28 22.56 -11.70 5.18
N ASP A 29 23.33 -10.85 5.87
CA ASP A 29 24.47 -10.12 5.30
C ASP A 29 24.10 -9.20 4.12
N GLY A 30 22.88 -8.65 4.13
CA GLY A 30 22.40 -7.75 3.07
C GLY A 30 21.96 -8.45 1.77
N ASN A 31 21.94 -9.78 1.74
CA ASN A 31 21.47 -10.58 0.59
C ASN A 31 19.94 -10.60 0.51
N ASN A 32 19.35 -9.43 0.28
CA ASN A 32 17.90 -9.26 0.28
C ASN A 32 17.26 -9.99 -0.89
N SER A 33 16.17 -10.70 -0.62
CA SER A 33 15.39 -11.41 -1.64
C SER A 33 14.09 -10.67 -1.89
N ALA A 34 13.40 -10.96 -2.99
CA ALA A 34 12.18 -10.23 -3.32
C ALA A 34 11.08 -11.11 -3.90
N ILE A 35 9.84 -10.61 -3.80
CA ILE A 35 8.71 -11.08 -4.62
C ILE A 35 8.30 -9.92 -5.50
N HIS A 36 8.34 -10.13 -6.80
CA HIS A 36 7.98 -9.16 -7.82
C HIS A 36 6.60 -9.48 -8.39
N PHE A 37 5.69 -8.52 -8.34
CA PHE A 37 4.37 -8.54 -8.93
C PHE A 37 4.38 -7.64 -10.17
N PHE A 38 4.08 -8.19 -11.33
CA PHE A 38 4.19 -7.51 -12.64
C PHE A 38 2.97 -7.77 -13.53
N GLY A 39 2.76 -6.91 -14.52
CA GLY A 39 1.57 -6.90 -15.37
C GLY A 39 0.52 -5.88 -14.93
N VAL A 40 -0.51 -5.71 -15.78
CA VAL A 40 -1.48 -4.60 -15.70
C VAL A 40 -2.16 -4.41 -14.34
N ASP A 41 -2.33 -5.49 -13.58
CA ASP A 41 -2.96 -5.44 -12.26
C ASP A 41 -2.04 -4.88 -11.17
N TYR A 42 -0.74 -4.87 -11.39
CA TYR A 42 0.28 -4.48 -10.40
C TYR A 42 1.10 -3.26 -10.84
N GLU A 43 0.98 -2.85 -12.10
CA GLU A 43 1.65 -1.68 -12.66
C GLU A 43 0.77 -0.44 -12.48
N ALA A 44 1.31 0.59 -11.81
CA ALA A 44 0.61 1.86 -11.66
C ALA A 44 0.63 2.63 -12.98
N THR A 45 -0.52 3.11 -13.44
CA THR A 45 -0.60 3.90 -14.69
C THR A 45 -0.32 5.39 -14.45
N GLY A 46 -0.27 5.80 -13.18
CA GLY A 46 0.00 7.17 -12.76
C GLY A 46 0.31 7.28 -11.26
N LYS A 47 0.75 8.46 -10.83
CA LYS A 47 1.11 8.77 -9.43
C LYS A 47 -0.11 9.27 -8.62
N THR A 48 -1.26 8.64 -8.82
CA THR A 48 -2.51 9.00 -8.14
C THR A 48 -2.79 8.07 -6.96
N GLN A 49 -3.57 8.55 -5.98
CA GLN A 49 -3.95 7.73 -4.82
C GLN A 49 -4.78 6.50 -5.21
N ASP A 50 -5.68 6.65 -6.19
CA ASP A 50 -6.57 5.57 -6.64
C ASP A 50 -5.78 4.44 -7.33
N GLU A 51 -4.80 4.78 -8.15
CA GLU A 51 -3.92 3.80 -8.80
C GLU A 51 -3.08 3.04 -7.76
N MET A 52 -2.56 3.75 -6.76
CA MET A 52 -1.79 3.14 -5.68
C MET A 52 -2.64 2.20 -4.83
N LEU A 53 -3.88 2.60 -4.53
CA LEU A 53 -4.84 1.75 -3.82
C LEU A 53 -5.22 0.52 -4.64
N ARG A 54 -5.42 0.68 -5.96
CA ARG A 54 -5.70 -0.45 -6.87
C ARG A 54 -4.56 -1.47 -6.83
N VAL A 55 -3.33 -1.01 -7.05
CA VAL A 55 -2.14 -1.86 -7.11
C VAL A 55 -1.89 -2.56 -5.77
N VAL A 56 -1.95 -1.85 -4.64
CA VAL A 56 -1.81 -2.43 -3.30
C VAL A 56 -2.91 -3.45 -3.01
N LYS A 57 -4.16 -3.11 -3.33
CA LYS A 57 -5.31 -4.00 -3.15
C LYS A 57 -5.12 -5.30 -3.95
N ASN A 58 -4.59 -5.22 -5.17
CA ASN A 58 -4.33 -6.39 -5.99
C ASN A 58 -3.22 -7.28 -5.39
N VAL A 59 -2.15 -6.69 -4.84
CA VAL A 59 -1.11 -7.45 -4.11
C VAL A 59 -1.69 -8.18 -2.90
N MET A 60 -2.54 -7.50 -2.12
CA MET A 60 -3.21 -8.12 -0.96
C MET A 60 -4.16 -9.23 -1.39
N LEU A 61 -4.97 -8.99 -2.42
CA LEU A 61 -5.89 -9.97 -2.97
C LEU A 61 -5.14 -11.24 -3.43
N ALA A 62 -3.98 -11.08 -4.07
CA ALA A 62 -3.15 -12.22 -4.48
C ALA A 62 -2.69 -13.07 -3.29
N HIS A 63 -2.27 -12.44 -2.18
CA HIS A 63 -1.92 -13.16 -0.95
C HIS A 63 -3.12 -13.92 -0.37
N TRP A 64 -4.28 -13.27 -0.32
CA TRP A 64 -5.47 -13.82 0.31
C TRP A 64 -6.06 -14.97 -0.50
N LEU A 65 -6.17 -14.82 -1.82
CA LEU A 65 -6.63 -15.88 -2.73
C LEU A 65 -5.68 -17.08 -2.71
N THR A 66 -4.37 -16.84 -2.72
CA THR A 66 -3.38 -17.92 -2.63
C THR A 66 -3.53 -18.68 -1.31
N LYS A 67 -3.76 -17.97 -0.20
CA LYS A 67 -3.93 -18.61 1.10
C LYS A 67 -5.24 -19.38 1.21
N ALA A 68 -6.34 -18.84 0.71
CA ALA A 68 -7.62 -19.54 0.65
C ALA A 68 -7.50 -20.84 -0.15
N LYS A 69 -6.84 -20.79 -1.32
CA LYS A 69 -6.63 -21.98 -2.16
C LYS A 69 -5.68 -22.99 -1.51
N GLU A 70 -4.65 -22.54 -0.80
CA GLU A 70 -3.80 -23.43 0.01
C GLU A 70 -4.64 -24.21 1.03
N THR A 71 -5.52 -23.52 1.78
CA THR A 71 -6.38 -24.16 2.78
C THR A 71 -7.27 -25.24 2.16
N GLU A 72 -7.97 -24.93 1.06
CA GLU A 72 -8.81 -25.89 0.32
C GLU A 72 -8.00 -27.11 -0.14
N LEU A 73 -6.81 -26.89 -0.72
CA LEU A 73 -5.96 -27.96 -1.22
C LEU A 73 -5.36 -28.83 -0.10
N ARG A 74 -5.15 -28.25 1.09
CA ARG A 74 -4.64 -28.99 2.25
C ARG A 74 -5.70 -29.90 2.86
N GLU A 75 -6.98 -29.53 2.83
CA GLU A 75 -8.06 -30.42 3.25
C GLU A 75 -8.10 -31.70 2.42
N SER A 76 -7.74 -31.61 1.13
CA SER A 76 -7.74 -32.76 0.23
C SER A 76 -6.42 -33.56 0.24
N ASN A 77 -5.27 -32.94 0.52
CA ASN A 77 -3.97 -33.59 0.29
C ASN A 77 -2.80 -33.22 1.24
N ASP A 78 -2.97 -32.33 2.23
CA ASP A 78 -2.01 -31.77 3.24
C ASP A 78 -0.52 -31.50 2.87
N GLY A 79 -0.03 -31.87 1.70
CA GLY A 79 1.33 -31.67 1.21
C GLY A 79 1.53 -30.34 0.48
N ILE A 80 0.49 -29.52 0.36
CA ILE A 80 0.52 -28.26 -0.41
C ILE A 80 0.76 -27.08 0.54
N ARG A 81 1.64 -26.15 0.14
CA ARG A 81 1.97 -24.93 0.89
C ARG A 81 2.09 -23.75 -0.08
N CYS A 82 1.64 -22.57 0.34
CA CYS A 82 1.84 -21.35 -0.45
C CYS A 82 3.33 -21.01 -0.56
N LYS A 83 3.74 -20.48 -1.70
CA LYS A 83 5.13 -20.02 -1.94
C LYS A 83 5.30 -18.52 -1.66
N LEU A 84 4.20 -17.78 -1.51
CA LEU A 84 4.22 -16.40 -1.03
C LEU A 84 4.69 -16.37 0.43
N ARG A 85 5.52 -15.39 0.76
CA ARG A 85 6.08 -15.28 2.11
C ARG A 85 5.04 -14.69 3.05
N ALA A 86 4.84 -15.34 4.19
CA ALA A 86 4.02 -14.82 5.30
C ALA A 86 4.78 -13.80 6.16
N SER A 87 6.11 -13.78 6.08
CA SER A 87 6.95 -12.79 6.77
C SER A 87 6.66 -11.38 6.26
N THR A 88 6.84 -10.37 7.10
CA THR A 88 6.70 -8.97 6.69
C THR A 88 7.85 -8.55 5.78
N PRO A 89 7.58 -7.94 4.61
CA PRO A 89 8.63 -7.30 3.83
C PRO A 89 9.24 -6.11 4.58
N VAL A 90 10.49 -5.79 4.26
CA VAL A 90 11.24 -4.65 4.80
C VAL A 90 11.02 -3.41 3.97
N LYS A 91 10.86 -3.56 2.65
CA LYS A 91 10.48 -2.44 1.76
C LYS A 91 9.44 -2.86 0.74
N ILE A 92 8.60 -1.91 0.34
CA ILE A 92 7.70 -2.04 -0.80
C ILE A 92 8.09 -1.00 -1.82
N HIS A 93 8.45 -1.45 -3.01
CA HIS A 93 8.75 -0.61 -4.16
C HIS A 93 7.57 -0.65 -5.11
N ILE A 94 7.03 0.52 -5.48
CA ILE A 94 5.93 0.61 -6.44
C ILE A 94 6.37 1.47 -7.61
N HIS A 95 6.33 0.89 -8.80
CA HIS A 95 6.76 1.51 -10.04
C HIS A 95 5.61 1.59 -11.04
N THR A 96 5.69 2.55 -11.94
CA THR A 96 4.77 2.66 -13.06
C THR A 96 5.02 1.59 -14.12
N ASP A 97 4.10 1.48 -15.07
CA ASP A 97 4.28 0.73 -16.32
C ASP A 97 5.56 1.12 -17.10
N LYS A 98 5.98 2.39 -17.00
CA LYS A 98 7.20 2.93 -17.60
C LYS A 98 8.46 2.72 -16.76
N GLY A 99 8.35 2.06 -15.60
CA GLY A 99 9.46 1.80 -14.69
C GLY A 99 9.86 2.97 -13.79
N GLU A 100 9.10 4.08 -13.79
CA GLU A 100 9.36 5.19 -12.87
C GLU A 100 8.95 4.81 -11.45
N THR A 101 9.81 5.09 -10.47
CA THR A 101 9.46 4.93 -9.06
C THR A 101 8.33 5.88 -8.70
N VAL A 102 7.20 5.32 -8.26
CA VAL A 102 6.09 6.10 -7.69
C VAL A 102 6.36 6.38 -6.22
N LYS A 103 6.64 5.32 -5.46
CA LYS A 103 6.97 5.43 -4.04
C LYS A 103 7.68 4.18 -3.54
N VAL A 104 8.61 4.37 -2.61
CA VAL A 104 9.23 3.30 -1.84
C VAL A 104 8.83 3.48 -0.38
N TYR A 105 8.27 2.44 0.21
CA TYR A 105 7.92 2.43 1.64
C TYR A 105 8.96 1.62 2.40
N ASP A 106 9.54 2.24 3.43
CA ASP A 106 10.32 1.53 4.43
C ASP A 106 9.38 1.00 5.51
N LEU A 107 9.32 -0.33 5.63
CA LEU A 107 8.46 -1.03 6.57
C LEU A 107 9.18 -1.45 7.84
N ALA A 108 10.52 -1.35 7.91
CA ALA A 108 11.30 -1.86 9.04
C ALA A 108 10.83 -1.28 10.39
N ASN A 109 10.40 -0.02 10.39
CA ASN A 109 9.93 0.71 11.57
C ASN A 109 8.44 1.07 11.51
N SER A 110 7.70 0.56 10.53
CA SER A 110 6.27 0.84 10.39
C SER A 110 5.45 -0.04 11.32
N GLU A 111 4.30 0.46 11.77
CA GLU A 111 3.27 -0.36 12.45
C GLU A 111 2.85 -1.56 11.61
N TRP A 112 2.99 -1.45 10.28
CA TRP A 112 2.76 -2.53 9.33
C TRP A 112 3.63 -3.76 9.56
N ALA A 113 4.85 -3.59 10.10
CA ALA A 113 5.73 -4.69 10.46
C ALA A 113 5.06 -5.73 11.38
N LYS A 114 4.10 -5.27 12.19
CA LYS A 114 3.40 -6.06 13.21
C LYS A 114 2.11 -6.70 12.72
N ILE A 115 1.56 -6.27 11.58
CA ILE A 115 0.27 -6.76 11.04
C ILE A 115 0.49 -7.81 9.95
N GLY A 116 1.39 -7.54 8.99
CA GLY A 116 1.67 -8.44 7.87
C GLY A 116 0.63 -8.40 6.73
N LEU A 117 0.83 -9.25 5.71
CA LEU A 117 0.03 -9.27 4.46
C LEU A 117 -0.96 -10.44 4.35
N MET A 118 -0.86 -11.44 5.22
CA MET A 118 -1.65 -12.66 5.14
C MET A 118 -3.02 -12.50 5.82
N PRO A 119 -4.09 -13.09 5.27
CA PRO A 119 -5.41 -13.02 5.88
C PRO A 119 -5.44 -13.79 7.21
N THR A 120 -6.28 -13.35 8.13
CA THR A 120 -6.59 -14.11 9.35
C THR A 120 -7.59 -15.23 9.04
N LYS A 121 -7.79 -16.15 10.01
CA LYS A 121 -8.82 -17.20 9.89
C LYS A 121 -10.22 -16.60 9.67
N VAL A 122 -10.54 -15.52 10.38
CA VAL A 122 -11.83 -14.81 10.25
C VAL A 122 -12.01 -14.21 8.86
N ASP A 123 -10.93 -13.72 8.23
CA ASP A 123 -10.99 -13.20 6.87
C ASP A 123 -11.26 -14.30 5.83
N LEU A 124 -10.74 -15.50 6.06
CA LEU A 124 -10.92 -16.66 5.18
C LEU A 124 -12.34 -17.24 5.26
N GLU A 125 -12.98 -17.17 6.42
CA GLU A 125 -14.35 -17.66 6.63
C GLU A 125 -15.43 -16.73 6.03
N ARG A 126 -15.06 -15.51 5.60
CA ARG A 126 -16.00 -14.56 4.98
C ARG A 126 -16.36 -14.95 3.55
N SER A 127 -17.59 -14.63 3.16
CA SER A 127 -18.10 -14.86 1.80
C SER A 127 -17.28 -14.13 0.74
N ALA A 128 -17.19 -14.67 -0.49
CA ALA A 128 -16.46 -14.03 -1.59
C ALA A 128 -16.95 -12.59 -1.91
N ARG A 129 -18.23 -12.28 -1.63
CA ARG A 129 -18.80 -10.94 -1.78
C ARG A 129 -18.20 -9.97 -0.77
N ASP A 130 -18.01 -10.42 0.46
CA ASP A 130 -17.49 -9.60 1.56
C ASP A 130 -15.97 -9.54 1.53
N GLN A 131 -15.28 -10.58 1.04
CA GLN A 131 -13.83 -10.61 0.87
C GLN A 131 -13.32 -9.41 0.06
N LYS A 132 -13.98 -9.04 -1.04
CA LYS A 132 -13.58 -7.87 -1.85
C LYS A 132 -13.66 -6.56 -1.07
N LYS A 133 -14.67 -6.42 -0.19
CA LYS A 133 -14.84 -5.24 0.67
C LYS A 133 -13.79 -5.24 1.78
N THR A 134 -13.59 -6.38 2.44
CA THR A 134 -12.59 -6.54 3.50
C THR A 134 -11.17 -6.28 2.98
N VAL A 135 -10.81 -6.80 1.81
CA VAL A 135 -9.51 -6.53 1.18
C VAL A 135 -9.36 -5.04 0.84
N HIS A 136 -10.43 -4.38 0.39
CA HIS A 136 -10.38 -2.93 0.15
C HIS A 136 -10.17 -2.15 1.46
N SER A 137 -10.94 -2.43 2.51
CA SER A 137 -10.77 -1.79 3.82
C SER A 137 -9.38 -2.05 4.40
N ALA A 138 -8.84 -3.26 4.24
CA ALA A 138 -7.49 -3.60 4.67
C ALA A 138 -6.41 -2.85 3.85
N ALA A 139 -6.61 -2.69 2.53
CA ALA A 139 -5.72 -1.91 1.69
C ALA A 139 -5.76 -0.41 2.03
N VAL A 140 -6.93 0.14 2.37
CA VAL A 140 -7.06 1.53 2.85
C VAL A 140 -6.34 1.70 4.19
N ALA A 141 -6.56 0.80 5.14
CA ALA A 141 -5.87 0.80 6.43
C ALA A 141 -4.34 0.65 6.27
N MET A 142 -3.89 -0.16 5.29
CA MET A 142 -2.47 -0.27 4.94
C MET A 142 -1.91 1.08 4.47
N LEU A 143 -2.57 1.75 3.53
CA LEU A 143 -2.11 3.05 3.05
C LEU A 143 -2.13 4.10 4.18
N GLU A 144 -3.14 4.09 5.04
CA GLU A 144 -3.22 5.00 6.20
C GLU A 144 -2.09 4.74 7.22
N ALA A 145 -1.81 3.48 7.56
CA ALA A 145 -0.72 3.09 8.44
C ALA A 145 0.66 3.43 7.87
N LEU A 146 0.80 3.38 6.54
CA LEU A 146 1.99 3.86 5.83
C LEU A 146 2.06 5.39 5.74
N LYS A 147 1.14 6.11 6.40
CA LYS A 147 0.97 7.57 6.37
C LYS A 147 0.97 8.09 4.94
N PHE A 148 0.29 7.37 4.05
CA PHE A 148 0.17 7.72 2.65
C PHE A 148 -0.76 8.92 2.47
N ARG A 149 -0.26 10.11 2.81
CA ARG A 149 -0.61 11.31 2.07
C ARG A 149 0.36 11.37 0.89
N VAL A 150 -0.17 11.21 -0.32
CA VAL A 150 0.49 11.83 -1.47
C VAL A 150 0.45 13.32 -1.14
N GLU A 151 1.59 13.88 -0.75
CA GLU A 151 1.80 15.30 -0.97
C GLU A 151 1.78 15.46 -2.48
N LEU A 152 0.58 15.61 -3.03
CA LEU A 152 0.42 16.34 -4.28
C LEU A 152 1.20 17.63 -4.05
N PRO A 153 2.16 17.99 -4.93
CA PRO A 153 2.51 19.40 -5.04
C PRO A 153 1.17 20.08 -5.18
N LYS A 154 0.73 20.79 -4.13
CA LYS A 154 -0.30 21.79 -4.33
C LYS A 154 0.30 22.63 -5.41
N GLU A 155 -0.29 22.62 -6.61
CA GLU A 155 -0.09 23.72 -7.55
C GLU A 155 -0.05 24.97 -6.71
N GLU A 156 1.06 25.71 -6.81
CA GLU A 156 1.25 26.96 -6.09
C GLU A 156 -0.03 27.77 -6.29
N LYS A 157 -0.91 27.72 -5.28
CA LYS A 157 -2.05 28.63 -5.23
C LYS A 157 -1.39 29.96 -5.03
N ALA A 158 -1.29 30.69 -6.12
CA ALA A 158 -0.89 32.09 -6.16
C ALA A 158 -1.42 32.78 -4.91
N GLU A 159 -0.49 33.42 -4.19
CA GLU A 159 -0.76 34.20 -3.00
C GLU A 159 -1.85 35.24 -3.29
N THR A 160 -3.10 34.95 -2.96
CA THR A 160 -4.08 36.00 -2.73
C THR A 160 -4.11 36.31 -1.25
N LYS A 161 -3.30 37.31 -0.89
CA LYS A 161 -3.42 38.09 0.34
C LYS A 161 -4.88 38.45 0.59
N LYS A 162 -5.40 38.16 1.79
CA LYS A 162 -6.50 38.92 2.39
C LYS A 162 -6.17 39.22 3.86
N PRO A 163 -6.54 40.40 4.35
CA PRO A 163 -5.77 41.16 5.32
C PRO A 163 -6.12 40.79 6.76
N GLU A 164 -5.16 41.07 7.65
CA GLU A 164 -5.35 41.16 9.10
C GLU A 164 -6.60 41.97 9.45
N GLN A 165 -7.48 41.40 10.26
CA GLN A 165 -8.40 42.19 11.09
C GLN A 165 -7.91 42.14 12.53
N LYS A 166 -7.28 43.26 12.90
CA LYS A 166 -6.95 43.64 14.26
C LYS A 166 -8.20 43.70 15.13
N THR A 167 -8.03 43.24 16.35
CA THR A 167 -8.83 43.51 17.54
C THR A 167 -9.15 45.01 17.68
N ALA A 168 -10.42 45.35 17.96
CA ALA A 168 -10.78 46.57 18.66
C ALA A 168 -12.15 46.38 19.35
N GLU A 169 -12.08 46.21 20.66
CA GLU A 169 -13.11 46.54 21.64
C GLU A 169 -13.53 48.02 21.48
N VAL A 170 -14.81 48.34 21.73
CA VAL A 170 -15.28 49.46 22.59
C VAL A 170 -16.80 49.66 22.41
N ALA A 171 -17.49 49.66 23.55
CA ALA A 171 -18.90 49.98 23.72
C ALA A 171 -19.21 51.48 23.52
N THR A 172 -20.42 51.83 23.05
CA THR A 172 -21.39 52.66 23.82
C THR A 172 -22.68 53.00 23.05
N LYS A 173 -23.79 52.89 23.80
CA LYS A 173 -25.03 53.71 23.79
C LYS A 173 -25.90 53.77 22.53
N ILE A 174 -27.13 53.25 22.64
CA ILE A 174 -28.29 53.67 21.84
C ILE A 174 -29.33 54.19 22.82
N ASP A 175 -29.61 55.49 22.73
CA ASP A 175 -30.75 56.18 23.33
C ASP A 175 -32.05 55.65 22.71
N ILE A 176 -33.02 55.27 23.55
CA ILE A 176 -34.40 55.01 23.12
C ILE A 176 -35.23 56.21 23.56
N ALA A 177 -35.73 56.95 22.57
CA ALA A 177 -36.81 57.91 22.73
C ALA A 177 -38.15 57.15 22.81
N ALA A 178 -38.88 57.36 23.90
CA ALA A 178 -40.34 57.28 24.00
C ALA A 178 -40.79 58.07 25.23
#